data_AF-A0A8J3IL03-F1
#
_entry.id   AF-A0A8J3IL03-F1
#
_cell.length_a   1.000
_cell.length_b   1.000
_cell.length_c   1.000
_cell.angle_alpha   90.00
_cell.angle_beta   90.00
_cell.angle_gamma   90.00
#
_symmetry.space_group_name_H-M   'P 1'
#
loop_
_entity.id
_entity.type
_entity.pdbx_description
1 polymer ?
#
loop_
_entity_poly.entity_id
_entity_poly.type
_entity_poly.pdbx_seq_one_letter_code
_entity_poly.pdbx_strand_id
1 'polypeptide(L)'
;MATIKALGDANAFPKLLASSRETGWEGIEVSAFHEPSQLEEWQIPGIKDTSLALVIRGSLHLEQRPVNGAWKQYVLAPGHLLLNPGENIELPPV
;
A
#
# COMPACT_ATOMS: atom_id res chain seq x y z
N MET A 1 15.51 3.07 -2.55
CA MET A 1 14.75 4.34 -2.43
C MET A 1 13.81 4.45 -3.62
N ALA A 2 12.51 4.22 -3.42
CA ALA A 2 11.52 4.50 -4.45
C ALA A 2 11.07 5.95 -4.27
N THR A 3 11.40 6.80 -5.24
CA THR A 3 10.96 8.20 -5.27
C THR A 3 9.51 8.22 -5.72
N ILE A 4 8.59 8.46 -4.78
CA ILE A 4 7.19 8.77 -5.09
C ILE A 4 7.20 10.16 -5.73
N LYS A 5 6.93 10.26 -7.04
CA LYS A 5 6.72 11.55 -7.69
C LYS A 5 5.44 12.15 -7.11
N ALA A 6 5.62 13.21 -6.32
CA ALA A 6 4.53 14.04 -5.83
C ALA A 6 3.82 14.70 -7.01
N LEU A 7 2.60 14.25 -7.31
CA LEU A 7 1.60 15.03 -8.02
C LEU A 7 0.39 15.15 -7.08
N GLY A 8 0.10 16.37 -6.63
CA GLY A 8 -1.05 16.68 -5.76
C GLY A 8 -0.64 17.12 -4.36
N ASP A 9 -1.44 18.03 -3.78
CA ASP A 9 -1.22 18.67 -2.47
C ASP A 9 -0.69 17.69 -1.41
N ALA A 10 0.27 18.15 -0.60
CA ALA A 10 0.89 17.33 0.46
C ALA A 10 -0.10 16.76 1.51
N ASN A 11 -1.37 17.21 1.49
CA ASN A 11 -2.46 16.71 2.32
C ASN A 11 -3.25 15.54 1.69
N ALA A 12 -2.97 15.16 0.44
CA ALA A 12 -3.65 14.10 -0.28
C ALA A 12 -2.89 12.76 -0.26
N PHE A 13 -2.07 12.50 0.76
CA PHE A 13 -1.36 11.23 0.90
C PHE A 13 -1.52 10.66 2.30
N PRO A 14 -1.52 9.32 2.46
CA PRO A 14 -1.51 8.71 3.78
C PRO A 14 -0.31 9.18 4.60
N LYS A 15 -0.59 9.72 5.77
CA LYS A 15 0.42 10.26 6.67
C LYS A 15 0.99 9.15 7.55
N LEU A 16 2.30 8.90 7.46
CA LEU A 16 2.98 7.98 8.37
C LEU A 16 2.84 8.48 9.81
N LEU A 17 2.32 7.62 10.69
CA LEU A 17 2.17 7.87 12.13
C LEU A 17 3.29 7.22 12.94
N ALA A 18 3.71 6.03 12.55
CA ALA A 18 4.77 5.27 13.21
C ALA A 18 5.40 4.27 12.24
N SER A 19 6.69 3.98 12.41
CA SER A 19 7.40 2.93 11.67
C SER A 19 8.32 2.13 12.58
N SER A 20 8.38 0.81 12.40
CA SER A 20 9.30 -0.07 13.12
C SER A 20 10.77 0.23 12.81
N ARG A 21 11.05 0.89 11.67
CA ARG A 21 12.41 1.35 11.33
C ARG A 21 12.96 2.33 12.35
N GLU A 22 12.12 3.20 12.90
CA GLU A 22 12.51 4.18 13.93
C GLU A 22 12.90 3.49 15.25
N THR A 23 12.42 2.26 15.45
CA THR A 23 12.73 1.41 16.60
C THR A 23 13.82 0.37 16.31
N GLY A 24 14.43 0.39 15.12
CA GLY A 24 15.56 -0.48 14.77
C GLY A 24 15.19 -1.95 14.49
N TRP A 25 13.95 -2.26 14.12
CA TRP A 25 13.58 -3.62 13.74
C TRP A 25 14.24 -4.03 12.41
N GLU A 26 14.70 -5.28 12.33
CA GLU A 26 15.29 -5.86 11.13
C GLU A 26 14.41 -6.99 10.55
N GLY A 27 14.43 -7.17 9.23
CA GLY A 27 13.73 -8.26 8.54
C GLY A 27 12.21 -8.07 8.37
N ILE A 28 11.58 -7.20 9.16
CA ILE A 28 10.16 -6.83 9.00
C ILE A 28 9.96 -5.33 9.19
N GLU A 29 9.25 -4.72 8.25
CA GLU A 29 8.82 -3.33 8.35
C GLU A 29 7.34 -3.27 8.66
N VAL A 30 7.00 -2.61 9.76
CA VAL A 30 5.62 -2.31 10.14
C VAL A 30 5.47 -0.80 10.16
N SER A 31 4.52 -0.29 9.41
CA SER A 31 4.23 1.13 9.33
C SER A 31 2.73 1.37 9.50
N ALA A 32 2.38 2.36 10.32
CA ALA A 32 1.00 2.78 10.55
C ALA A 32 0.76 4.10 9.83
N PHE A 33 -0.31 4.19 9.05
CA PHE A 33 -0.66 5.37 8.29
C PHE A 33 -2.04 5.90 8.69
N HIS A 34 -2.20 7.21 8.62
CA HIS A 34 -3.49 7.88 8.67
C HIS A 34 -3.87 8.33 7.27
N GLU A 35 -4.93 7.75 6.71
CA GLU A 35 -5.48 8.22 5.45
C GLU A 35 -6.26 9.53 5.65
N PRO A 36 -5.99 10.58 4.86
CA PRO A 36 -6.72 11.83 4.95
C PRO A 36 -8.13 11.66 4.36
N SER A 37 -9.11 12.35 4.95
CA SER A 37 -10.53 12.25 4.55
C SER A 37 -10.84 12.77 3.14
N GLN A 38 -9.89 13.48 2.51
CA GLN A 38 -10.02 14.06 1.18
C GLN A 38 -9.24 13.26 0.12
N LEU A 39 -8.71 12.08 0.48
CA LEU A 39 -8.02 11.23 -0.46
C LEU A 39 -9.02 10.60 -1.44
N GLU A 40 -9.03 11.10 -2.67
CA GLU A 40 -9.86 10.51 -3.74
C GLU A 40 -9.18 9.29 -4.36
N GLU A 41 -7.86 9.36 -4.56
CA GLU A 41 -7.09 8.27 -5.16
C GLU A 41 -5.63 8.27 -4.68
N TRP A 42 -5.08 7.08 -4.44
CA TRP A 42 -3.66 6.90 -4.20
C TRP A 42 -3.13 5.69 -4.97
N GLN A 43 -2.27 5.97 -5.95
CA GLN A 43 -1.63 4.93 -6.75
C GLN A 43 -0.26 4.58 -6.18
N ILE A 44 -0.10 3.35 -5.72
CA ILE A 44 1.19 2.81 -5.29
C ILE A 44 1.73 1.94 -6.42
N PRO A 45 2.98 2.16 -6.89
CA PRO A 45 3.64 1.23 -7.78
C PRO A 45 3.66 -0.17 -7.15
N GLY A 46 3.62 -1.22 -7.98
CA GLY A 46 3.65 -2.60 -7.50
C GLY A 46 4.70 -2.82 -6.42
N ILE A 47 4.25 -3.33 -5.27
CA ILE A 47 5.13 -3.62 -4.14
C ILE A 47 5.94 -4.86 -4.54
N LYS A 48 7.27 -4.80 -4.49
CA LYS A 48 8.13 -5.96 -4.80
C LYS A 48 8.05 -7.02 -3.70
N ASP A 49 7.90 -6.58 -2.46
CA ASP A 49 7.87 -7.44 -1.29
C ASP A 49 6.43 -7.84 -0.93
N THR A 50 6.28 -9.01 -0.30
CA THR A 50 5.01 -9.41 0.31
C THR A 50 4.65 -8.44 1.44
N SER A 51 3.43 -7.93 1.41
CA SER A 51 2.90 -7.02 2.44
C SER A 51 1.54 -7.48 2.94
N LEU A 52 1.25 -7.17 4.20
CA LEU A 52 -0.04 -7.43 4.84
C LEU A 52 -0.56 -6.12 5.43
N ALA A 53 -1.75 -5.71 5.01
CA ALA A 53 -2.41 -4.51 5.52
C ALA A 53 -3.61 -4.90 6.38
N LEU A 54 -3.75 -4.27 7.55
CA LEU A 54 -4.91 -4.39 8.43
C LEU A 54 -5.65 -3.05 8.44
N VAL A 55 -6.93 -3.07 8.08
CA VAL A 55 -7.79 -1.89 8.25
C VAL A 55 -8.24 -1.83 9.70
N ILE A 56 -7.79 -0.81 10.42
CA ILE A 56 -8.14 -0.63 11.85
C ILE A 56 -9.36 0.27 12.06
N ARG A 57 -9.64 1.19 11.13
CA ARG A 57 -10.70 2.20 11.21
C ARG A 57 -11.14 2.63 9.82
N GLY A 58 -12.38 3.09 9.71
CA GLY A 58 -12.97 3.55 8.45
C GLY A 58 -13.25 2.40 7.47
N SER A 59 -13.67 2.76 6.26
CA SER A 59 -13.83 1.84 5.15
C SER A 59 -13.02 2.33 3.97
N LEU A 60 -12.30 1.41 3.32
CA LEU A 60 -11.45 1.70 2.18
C LEU A 60 -12.03 1.02 0.93
N HIS A 61 -12.19 1.80 -0.14
CA HIS A 61 -12.42 1.25 -1.47
C HIS A 61 -11.06 1.06 -2.15
N LEU A 62 -10.75 -0.17 -2.53
CA LEU A 62 -9.49 -0.51 -3.19
C LEU A 62 -9.76 -1.05 -4.58
N GLU A 63 -9.10 -0.45 -5.56
CA GLU A 63 -9.00 -0.98 -6.90
C GLU A 63 -7.57 -1.46 -7.14
N GLN A 64 -7.42 -2.71 -7.60
CA GLN A 64 -6.11 -3.29 -7.90
C GLN A 64 -6.14 -3.95 -9.27
N ARG A 65 -5.06 -3.75 -10.02
CA ARG A 65 -4.79 -4.44 -11.27
C ARG A 65 -3.43 -5.16 -11.22
N PRO A 66 -3.40 -6.50 -11.27
CA PRO A 66 -2.15 -7.22 -11.46
C PRO A 66 -1.52 -6.90 -12.82
N VAL A 67 -0.21 -7.11 -12.96
CA VAL A 67 0.47 -7.04 -14.27
C VAL A 67 -0.24 -7.99 -15.24
N ASN A 68 -0.71 -7.48 -16.37
CA ASN A 68 -1.51 -8.20 -17.38
C ASN A 68 -2.85 -8.78 -16.89
N GLY A 69 -3.33 -8.38 -15.71
CA GLY A 69 -4.60 -8.82 -15.15
C GLY A 69 -5.77 -7.87 -15.43
N ALA A 70 -6.98 -8.36 -15.15
CA ALA A 70 -8.18 -7.54 -15.05
C ALA A 70 -8.20 -6.74 -13.72
N TRP A 71 -8.89 -5.60 -13.74
CA TRP A 71 -9.17 -4.84 -12.53
C TRP A 71 -10.00 -5.67 -11.54
N LYS A 72 -9.66 -5.54 -10.26
CA LYS A 72 -10.40 -6.10 -9.13
C LYS A 72 -10.74 -4.97 -8.17
N GLN A 73 -11.94 -5.02 -7.61
CA GLN A 73 -12.42 -4.05 -6.64
C GLN A 73 -12.68 -4.75 -5.30
N TYR A 74 -12.33 -4.07 -4.20
CA TYR A 74 -12.55 -4.55 -2.85
C TYR A 74 -13.08 -3.42 -1.98
N VAL A 75 -14.01 -3.76 -1.08
CA VAL A 75 -14.43 -2.87 0.01
C VAL A 75 -13.89 -3.46 1.31
N LEU A 76 -12.96 -2.75 1.93
CA LEU A 76 -12.31 -3.17 3.17
C LEU A 76 -12.92 -2.42 4.35
N ALA A 77 -13.21 -3.15 5.42
CA ALA A 77 -13.80 -2.64 6.66
C ALA A 77 -12.88 -2.93 7.85
N PRO A 78 -13.13 -2.34 9.04
CA PRO A 78 -12.28 -2.58 10.20
C PRO A 78 -12.20 -4.08 10.53
N GLY A 79 -10.98 -4.58 10.71
CA GLY A 79 -10.68 -5.99 10.93
C GLY A 79 -10.36 -6.80 9.66
N HIS A 80 -10.60 -6.25 8.46
CA HIS A 80 -10.19 -6.92 7.23
C HIS A 80 -8.67 -6.87 7.04
N LEU A 81 -8.14 -8.00 6.56
CA LEU A 81 -6.74 -8.16 6.18
C LEU A 81 -6.62 -8.25 4.66
N LEU A 82 -5.69 -7.50 4.10
CA LEU A 82 -5.31 -7.56 2.70
C LEU A 82 -3.88 -8.08 2.59
N LEU A 83 -3.72 -9.28 2.05
CA LEU A 83 -2.42 -9.83 1.68
C LEU A 83 -2.10 -9.42 0.25
N ASN A 84 -1.01 -8.67 0.06
CA ASN A 84 -0.43 -8.42 -1.25
C ASN A 84 0.85 -9.26 -1.36
N PRO A 85 0.88 -10.30 -2.21
CA PRO A 85 2.03 -11.20 -2.30
C PRO A 85 3.29 -10.53 -2.88
N GLY A 86 3.15 -9.34 -3.47
CA GLY A 86 4.22 -8.65 -4.16
C GLY A 86 4.32 -9.06 -5.64
N GLU A 87 5.06 -8.28 -6.42
CA GLU A 87 5.37 -8.64 -7.81
C GLU A 87 6.45 -9.73 -7.84
N ASN A 88 6.07 -10.92 -8.30
CA ASN A 88 7.04 -11.90 -8.74
C ASN A 88 7.56 -11.41 -10.10
N ILE A 89 8.73 -10.76 -10.12
CA ILE A 89 9.40 -10.44 -11.39
C ILE A 89 9.87 -11.77 -11.97
N GLU A 90 9.03 -12.46 -12.73
CA GLU A 90 9.51 -13.42 -13.71
C GLU A 90 10.30 -12.61 -14.74
N LEU A 91 11.62 -12.66 -14.63
CA LEU A 91 12.48 -12.14 -15.68
C LEU A 91 12.12 -12.89 -16.98
N PRO A 92 11.95 -12.17 -18.11
CA PRO A 92 11.80 -12.85 -19.39
C PRO A 92 13.03 -13.76 -19.63
N PRO A 93 12.86 -14.93 -20.24
CA PRO A 93 13.98 -15.80 -20.57
C PRO A 93 14.95 -15.06 -21.50
N VAL A 94 16.25 -15.13 -21.16
CA VAL A 94 17.37 -14.59 -21.94
C VAL A 94 17.54 -15.36 -23.24
#